data_AF-A0A0P7B8N1-F1
#
_entry.id   AF-A0A0P7B8N1-F1
#
_cell.length_a   1.000
_cell.length_b   1.000
_cell.length_c   1.000
_cell.angle_alpha   90.00
_cell.angle_beta   90.00
_cell.angle_gamma   90.00
#
_symmetry.space_group_name_H-M   'P 1'
#
loop_
_entity.id
_entity.type
_entity.pdbx_description
1 polymer ?
#
loop_
_entity_poly.entity_id
_entity_poly.type
_entity_poly.pdbx_seq_one_letter_code
_entity_poly.pdbx_strand_id
1 'polypeptide(L)'
;MALTKDILNSRAVDQLGVQNGLEAQTQALTQAWKDSVLAMQNWLFGGSPEGNTQLGNFISDASMFGDGWILDRADHANQVKRAINAFLIPLAWAYSPDIIYPFIVTSDVACDEDPGWNDNYQYYIEDGAKDNGRYCHEGRSYWLLVGRDRRQTCNDHTGDTWCGKFDSPPGFGALVDAKYSGISLQNVVVGSINSNAANSGKNGLHIDMEAPGKEVLETFLDRGIESQGIWNIPICPTEEVVENYYQWYQNDHPDMTNCPYNP
;
A
#
# COMPACT_ATOMS: atom_id res chain seq x y z
N MET A 1 -16.74 -0.12 15.47
CA MET A 1 -16.57 1.24 14.91
C MET A 1 -17.25 1.25 13.53
N ALA A 2 -18.27 2.09 13.31
CA ALA A 2 -19.08 2.12 12.07
C ALA A 2 -18.59 3.19 11.05
N LEU A 3 -17.85 4.20 11.52
CA LEU A 3 -17.42 5.34 10.71
C LEU A 3 -16.44 4.98 9.58
N THR A 4 -15.49 4.08 9.81
CA THR A 4 -14.52 3.67 8.78
C THR A 4 -15.23 2.99 7.63
N LYS A 5 -16.21 2.12 7.92
CA LYS A 5 -16.99 1.37 6.93
C LYS A 5 -17.97 2.26 6.15
N ASP A 6 -18.60 3.22 6.82
CA ASP A 6 -19.57 4.12 6.19
C ASP A 6 -18.90 5.18 5.28
N ILE A 7 -17.64 5.54 5.56
CA ILE A 7 -16.83 6.43 4.72
C ILE A 7 -16.18 5.66 3.55
N LEU A 8 -15.79 4.40 3.75
CA LEU A 8 -15.25 3.54 2.68
C LEU A 8 -16.27 3.24 1.56
N ASN A 9 -17.57 3.37 1.86
CA ASN A 9 -18.65 3.03 0.92
C ASN A 9 -19.19 4.21 0.09
N SER A 10 -18.77 5.46 0.33
CA SER A 10 -19.20 6.61 -0.48
C SER A 10 -18.04 7.17 -1.32
N ARG A 11 -17.99 6.78 -2.60
CA ARG A 11 -17.01 7.30 -3.56
C ARG A 11 -17.37 8.71 -4.00
N ALA A 12 -16.33 9.52 -4.17
CA ALA A 12 -16.42 10.86 -4.73
C ALA A 12 -16.69 10.81 -6.24
N VAL A 13 -17.67 11.57 -6.72
CA VAL A 13 -18.03 11.68 -8.15
C VAL A 13 -17.35 12.89 -8.81
N ASP A 14 -16.76 13.78 -8.02
CA ASP A 14 -16.08 14.99 -8.49
C ASP A 14 -14.83 15.33 -7.65
N GLN A 15 -14.03 16.28 -8.13
CA GLN A 15 -12.79 16.73 -7.49
C GLN A 15 -13.01 17.23 -6.05
N LEU A 16 -14.20 17.75 -5.75
CA LEU A 16 -14.58 18.21 -4.41
C LEU A 16 -14.80 17.04 -3.46
N GLY A 17 -15.45 15.97 -3.93
CA GLY A 17 -15.61 14.74 -3.18
C GLY A 17 -14.27 14.06 -2.89
N VAL A 18 -13.33 14.08 -3.85
CA VAL A 18 -11.98 13.52 -3.67
C VAL A 18 -11.23 14.31 -2.58
N GLN A 19 -11.31 15.64 -2.64
CA GLN A 19 -10.72 16.51 -1.62
C GLN A 19 -11.34 16.27 -0.25
N ASN A 20 -12.68 16.24 -0.14
CA ASN A 20 -13.37 16.05 1.13
C ASN A 20 -13.10 14.65 1.73
N GLY A 21 -13.05 13.60 0.91
CA GLY A 21 -12.75 12.24 1.35
C GLY A 21 -11.30 12.11 1.84
N LEU A 22 -10.34 12.64 1.08
CA LEU A 22 -8.93 12.68 1.48
C LEU A 22 -8.72 13.54 2.74
N GLU A 23 -9.43 14.66 2.85
CA GLU A 23 -9.40 15.52 4.03
C GLU A 23 -9.92 14.79 5.27
N ALA A 24 -11.07 14.11 5.17
CA ALA A 24 -11.64 13.34 6.27
C ALA A 24 -10.70 12.22 6.75
N GLN A 25 -10.03 11.52 5.83
CA GLN A 25 -9.06 10.48 6.16
C GLN A 25 -7.75 11.05 6.73
N THR A 26 -7.29 12.20 6.22
CA THR A 26 -6.15 12.92 6.79
C THR A 26 -6.45 13.40 8.20
N GLN A 27 -7.66 13.89 8.45
CA GLN A 27 -8.15 14.26 9.78
C GLN A 27 -8.21 13.04 10.69
N ALA A 28 -8.74 11.90 10.23
CA ALA A 28 -8.77 10.65 10.98
C ALA A 28 -7.36 10.14 11.33
N LEU A 29 -6.44 10.15 10.37
CA LEU A 29 -5.03 9.79 10.60
C LEU A 29 -4.37 10.74 11.59
N THR A 30 -4.61 12.04 11.46
CA THR A 30 -4.08 13.05 12.39
C THR A 30 -4.62 12.86 13.80
N GLN A 31 -5.90 12.52 13.92
CA GLN A 31 -6.56 12.26 15.20
C GLN A 31 -6.03 10.96 15.82
N ALA A 32 -5.89 9.89 15.05
CA ALA A 32 -5.29 8.63 15.51
C ALA A 32 -3.82 8.81 15.94
N TRP A 33 -3.04 9.59 15.19
CA TRP A 33 -1.67 9.95 15.58
C TRP A 33 -1.65 10.75 16.88
N LYS A 34 -2.52 11.75 17.03
CA LYS A 34 -2.67 12.53 18.25
C LYS A 34 -3.04 11.65 19.44
N ASP A 35 -4.01 10.74 19.27
CA ASP A 35 -4.47 9.84 20.33
C ASP A 35 -3.38 8.84 20.71
N SER A 36 -2.58 8.36 19.74
CA SER A 36 -1.42 7.51 19.98
C SER A 36 -0.32 8.23 20.76
N VAL A 37 -0.03 9.49 20.43
CA VAL A 37 0.93 10.32 21.17
C VAL A 37 0.44 10.58 22.60
N LEU A 38 -0.86 10.85 22.78
CA LEU A 38 -1.47 11.02 24.09
C LEU A 38 -1.45 9.71 24.90
N ALA A 39 -1.73 8.57 24.27
CA ALA A 39 -1.65 7.26 24.90
C ALA A 39 -0.22 6.92 25.33
N MET A 40 0.78 7.19 24.47
CA MET A 40 2.20 7.03 24.79
C MET A 40 2.62 7.97 25.93
N GLN A 41 2.19 9.23 25.90
CA GLN A 41 2.44 10.19 26.98
C GLN A 41 1.82 9.70 28.30
N ASN A 42 0.58 9.23 28.28
CA ASN A 42 -0.10 8.70 29.47
C ASN A 42 0.55 7.40 29.97
N TRP A 43 1.03 6.55 29.07
CA TRP A 43 1.74 5.33 29.44
C TRP A 43 3.09 5.64 30.09
N LEU A 44 3.89 6.54 29.51
CA LEU A 44 5.23 6.89 30.03
C LEU A 44 5.21 7.82 31.24
N PHE A 45 4.29 8.79 31.27
CA PHE A 45 4.24 9.85 32.29
C PHE A 45 3.01 9.79 33.19
N GLY A 46 2.13 8.79 33.02
CA GLY A 46 0.91 8.64 33.83
C GLY A 46 1.14 8.00 35.20
N GLY A 47 2.38 7.64 35.55
CA GLY A 47 2.73 7.16 36.89
C GLY A 47 2.43 5.68 37.16
N SER A 48 2.08 4.88 36.14
CA SER A 48 1.92 3.42 36.29
C SER A 48 3.24 2.73 36.62
N PRO A 49 3.25 1.58 37.33
CA PRO A 49 4.48 0.84 37.62
C PRO A 49 5.29 0.47 36.37
N GLU A 50 4.62 0.04 35.31
CA GLU A 50 5.22 -0.30 34.02
C GLU A 50 5.76 0.94 33.30
N GLY A 51 4.98 2.03 33.30
CA GLY A 51 5.37 3.32 32.74
C GLY A 51 6.58 3.93 33.44
N ASN A 52 6.60 3.89 34.77
CA ASN A 52 7.71 4.37 35.60
C ASN A 52 8.98 3.51 35.41
N THR A 53 8.81 2.20 35.21
CA THR A 53 9.93 1.30 34.90
C THR A 53 10.53 1.65 33.54
N GLN A 54 9.70 1.85 32.51
CA GLN A 54 10.21 2.23 31.19
C GLN A 54 10.74 3.66 31.12
N LEU A 55 10.11 4.61 31.80
CA LEU A 55 10.64 5.96 31.97
C LEU A 55 11.98 5.91 32.72
N GLY A 56 12.08 5.06 33.74
CA GLY A 56 13.31 4.79 34.49
C GLY A 56 14.41 4.24 33.60
N ASN A 57 14.09 3.26 32.74
CA ASN A 57 15.03 2.70 31.76
C ASN A 57 15.47 3.76 30.72
N PHE A 58 14.55 4.61 30.24
CA PHE A 58 14.87 5.70 29.32
C PHE A 58 15.77 6.77 29.93
N ILE A 59 15.61 7.05 31.23
CA ILE A 59 16.45 8.00 31.96
C ILE A 59 17.79 7.36 32.32
N SER A 60 17.83 6.08 32.71
CA SER A 60 19.05 5.38 33.10
C SER A 60 19.99 5.11 31.94
N ASP A 61 19.43 4.78 30.77
CA ASP A 61 20.21 4.45 29.57
C ASP A 61 20.53 5.70 28.73
N ALA A 62 20.23 6.90 29.25
CA ALA A 62 20.40 8.21 28.58
C ALA A 62 19.83 8.27 27.15
N SER A 63 18.97 7.34 26.79
CA SER A 63 18.46 7.19 25.44
C SER A 63 17.09 6.52 25.49
N MET A 64 16.11 7.18 24.87
CA MET A 64 14.86 6.54 24.48
C MET A 64 15.08 5.50 23.35
N PHE A 65 16.28 5.45 22.78
CA PHE A 65 16.58 4.85 21.47
C PHE A 65 17.97 4.18 21.36
N GLY A 66 18.64 3.89 22.48
CA GLY A 66 19.99 3.31 22.50
C GLY A 66 21.12 4.32 22.25
N ASP A 67 22.35 3.86 22.53
CA ASP A 67 23.62 4.59 22.35
C ASP A 67 23.88 4.90 20.85
N GLY A 68 23.21 5.91 20.30
CA GLY A 68 23.41 6.31 18.91
C GLY A 68 22.55 7.44 18.36
N TRP A 69 21.51 7.87 19.08
CA TRP A 69 20.49 8.75 18.52
C TRP A 69 20.47 10.13 19.18
N ILE A 70 21.33 11.04 18.72
CA ILE A 70 20.92 12.45 18.67
C ILE A 70 19.80 12.50 17.64
N LEU A 71 18.55 12.56 18.10
CA LEU A 71 17.38 12.72 17.23
C LEU A 71 17.55 14.02 16.43
N ASP A 72 17.98 13.90 15.18
CA ASP A 72 17.88 15.01 14.25
C ASP A 72 16.38 15.28 14.03
N ARG A 73 15.93 16.46 14.46
CA ARG A 73 14.54 16.89 14.27
C ARG A 73 14.13 16.82 12.81
N ALA A 74 15.05 17.11 11.88
CA ALA A 74 14.78 17.06 10.45
C ALA A 74 14.55 15.62 9.98
N ASP A 75 15.39 14.67 10.43
CA ASP A 75 15.21 13.25 10.13
C ASP A 75 13.89 12.72 10.70
N HIS A 76 13.60 13.00 11.97
CA HIS A 76 12.34 12.57 12.59
C HIS A 76 11.11 13.15 11.87
N ALA A 77 11.14 14.43 11.50
CA ALA A 77 10.06 15.05 10.72
C ALA A 77 9.91 14.40 9.33
N ASN A 78 11.01 13.97 8.72
CA ASN A 78 10.97 13.24 7.46
C ASN A 78 10.39 11.83 7.62
N GLN A 79 10.75 11.09 8.67
CA GLN A 79 10.18 9.77 8.97
C GLN A 79 8.66 9.84 9.20
N VAL A 80 8.18 10.84 9.94
CA VAL A 80 6.73 11.06 10.13
C VAL A 80 6.03 11.35 8.80
N LYS A 81 6.59 12.24 7.96
CA LYS A 81 6.04 12.52 6.63
C LYS A 81 6.02 11.27 5.75
N ARG A 82 7.06 10.44 5.85
CA ARG A 82 7.18 9.18 5.12
C ARG A 82 6.10 8.19 5.55
N ALA A 83 5.85 8.03 6.85
CA ALA A 83 4.75 7.20 7.36
C ALA A 83 3.37 7.70 6.89
N ILE A 84 3.13 9.02 6.95
CA ILE A 84 1.89 9.63 6.46
C ILE A 84 1.72 9.38 4.96
N ASN A 85 2.74 9.62 4.15
CA ASN A 85 2.68 9.39 2.70
C ASN A 85 2.47 7.90 2.36
N ALA A 86 3.02 6.97 3.14
CA ALA A 86 2.78 5.55 2.93
C ALA A 86 1.29 5.18 3.10
N PHE A 87 0.58 5.87 3.99
CA PHE A 87 -0.87 5.74 4.13
C PHE A 87 -1.65 6.50 3.04
N LEU A 88 -1.21 7.71 2.68
CA LEU A 88 -1.93 8.57 1.74
C LEU A 88 -1.82 8.12 0.28
N ILE A 89 -0.72 7.47 -0.14
CA ILE A 89 -0.53 7.06 -1.54
C ILE A 89 -1.61 6.04 -1.98
N PRO A 90 -1.82 4.91 -1.28
CA PRO A 90 -2.90 3.97 -1.65
C PRO A 90 -4.28 4.62 -1.58
N LEU A 91 -4.48 5.52 -0.61
CA LEU A 91 -5.73 6.24 -0.45
C LEU A 91 -6.01 7.19 -1.62
N ALA A 92 -4.99 7.91 -2.09
CA ALA A 92 -5.09 8.78 -3.26
C ALA A 92 -5.43 7.99 -4.52
N TRP A 93 -4.93 6.75 -4.66
CA TRP A 93 -5.35 5.86 -5.74
C TRP A 93 -6.81 5.41 -5.59
N ALA A 94 -7.26 5.07 -4.39
CA ALA A 94 -8.64 4.67 -4.12
C ALA A 94 -9.66 5.79 -4.38
N TYR A 95 -9.27 7.06 -4.18
CA TYR A 95 -10.08 8.24 -4.48
C TYR A 95 -9.74 8.90 -5.82
N SER A 96 -8.98 8.24 -6.69
CA SER A 96 -8.73 8.77 -8.04
C SER A 96 -10.07 9.01 -8.77
N PRO A 97 -10.23 10.13 -9.51
CA PRO A 97 -11.43 10.37 -10.31
C PRO A 97 -11.69 9.25 -11.33
N ASP A 98 -10.60 8.71 -11.88
CA ASP A 98 -10.62 7.46 -12.61
C ASP A 98 -10.61 6.32 -11.59
N ILE A 99 -11.62 5.45 -11.63
CA ILE A 99 -11.64 4.27 -10.77
C ILE A 99 -10.51 3.33 -11.23
N ILE A 100 -9.48 3.21 -10.40
CA ILE A 100 -8.30 2.39 -10.63
C ILE A 100 -8.13 1.34 -9.54
N TYR A 101 -7.50 0.23 -9.91
CA TYR A 101 -7.19 -0.90 -9.06
C TYR A 101 -5.70 -1.20 -9.20
N PRO A 102 -4.85 -0.72 -8.28
CA PRO A 102 -3.42 -1.00 -8.30
C PRO A 102 -3.15 -2.46 -7.92
N PHE A 103 -2.22 -3.09 -8.63
CA PHE A 103 -1.75 -4.45 -8.37
C PHE A 103 -0.28 -4.58 -8.76
N ILE A 104 0.38 -5.59 -8.19
CA ILE A 104 1.75 -5.94 -8.51
C ILE A 104 1.73 -7.24 -9.32
N VAL A 105 2.22 -7.18 -10.55
CA VAL A 105 2.45 -8.37 -11.35
C VAL A 105 3.76 -9.01 -10.91
N THR A 106 3.72 -10.32 -10.69
CA THR A 106 4.91 -11.15 -10.55
C THR A 106 5.03 -12.08 -11.76
N SER A 107 6.26 -12.29 -12.20
CA SER A 107 6.61 -13.32 -13.19
C SER A 107 7.78 -14.12 -12.65
N ASP A 108 7.83 -15.43 -12.93
CA ASP A 108 9.01 -16.27 -12.64
C ASP A 108 10.21 -15.98 -13.57
N VAL A 109 10.35 -14.74 -14.01
CA VAL A 109 11.38 -14.27 -14.93
C VAL A 109 12.48 -13.55 -14.15
N ALA A 110 13.73 -13.90 -14.47
CA ALA A 110 14.88 -13.29 -13.82
C ALA A 110 14.96 -11.79 -14.11
N CYS A 111 15.62 -11.02 -13.25
CA CYS A 111 15.66 -9.55 -13.33
C CYS A 111 16.34 -8.96 -14.59
N ASP A 112 17.13 -9.76 -15.29
CA ASP A 112 17.84 -9.42 -16.53
C ASP A 112 17.20 -10.03 -17.77
N GLU A 113 16.19 -10.87 -17.60
CA GLU A 113 15.46 -11.53 -18.69
C GLU A 113 14.29 -10.67 -19.19
N ASP A 114 13.93 -10.82 -20.47
CA ASP A 114 12.69 -10.27 -21.01
C ASP A 114 11.53 -11.10 -20.44
N PRO A 115 10.49 -10.48 -19.85
CA PRO A 115 9.31 -11.21 -19.37
C PRO A 115 8.52 -11.95 -20.45
N GLY A 116 8.95 -11.90 -21.72
CA GLY A 116 8.27 -12.56 -22.84
C GLY A 116 6.92 -11.90 -23.17
N TRP A 117 6.66 -10.75 -22.55
CA TRP A 117 5.44 -9.99 -22.78
C TRP A 117 5.38 -9.45 -24.21
N ASN A 118 6.53 -9.22 -24.86
CA ASN A 118 6.54 -8.82 -26.27
C ASN A 118 5.80 -9.80 -27.19
N ASP A 119 5.76 -11.09 -26.85
CA ASP A 119 5.13 -12.11 -27.69
C ASP A 119 3.73 -12.49 -27.21
N ASN A 120 3.53 -12.63 -25.89
CA ASN A 120 2.29 -13.18 -25.32
C ASN A 120 1.38 -12.13 -24.65
N TYR A 121 1.91 -10.97 -24.23
CA TYR A 121 1.16 -9.99 -23.41
C TYR A 121 1.32 -8.53 -23.85
N GLN A 122 1.90 -8.27 -25.02
CA GLN A 122 2.20 -6.91 -25.54
C GLN A 122 0.93 -6.08 -25.73
N TYR A 123 -0.18 -6.79 -25.90
CA TYR A 123 -1.49 -6.19 -26.06
C TYR A 123 -2.09 -5.78 -24.72
N TYR A 124 -1.59 -6.23 -23.57
CA TYR A 124 -2.25 -6.02 -22.28
C TYR A 124 -1.55 -5.00 -21.38
N ILE A 125 -0.30 -4.63 -21.65
CA ILE A 125 0.50 -3.73 -20.78
C ILE A 125 1.06 -2.59 -21.64
N GLU A 126 1.00 -1.37 -21.13
CA GLU A 126 1.59 -0.18 -21.76
C GLU A 126 3.12 -0.25 -21.73
N ASP A 127 3.76 0.14 -22.84
CA ASP A 127 5.22 0.04 -23.00
C ASP A 127 5.95 0.87 -21.93
N GLY A 128 5.45 2.08 -21.63
CA GLY A 128 6.00 2.94 -20.60
C GLY A 128 5.93 2.30 -19.19
N ALA A 129 4.84 1.59 -18.89
CA ALA A 129 4.66 0.89 -17.63
C ALA A 129 5.50 -0.39 -17.57
N LYS A 130 5.67 -1.09 -18.68
CA LYS A 130 6.56 -2.24 -18.79
C LYS A 130 8.02 -1.85 -18.52
N ASP A 131 8.48 -0.78 -19.16
CA ASP A 131 9.89 -0.37 -19.13
C ASP A 131 10.28 0.29 -17.81
N ASN A 132 9.40 1.12 -17.25
CA ASN A 132 9.69 1.88 -16.03
C ASN A 132 9.08 1.28 -14.75
N GLY A 133 8.14 0.35 -14.91
CA GLY A 133 7.41 -0.30 -13.81
C GLY A 133 8.16 -1.42 -13.10
N ARG A 134 9.28 -1.87 -13.67
CA ARG A 134 10.00 -3.07 -13.20
C ARG A 134 10.79 -2.79 -11.93
N TYR A 135 10.61 -3.64 -10.92
CA TYR A 135 11.45 -3.75 -9.75
C TYR A 135 11.97 -5.18 -9.59
N CYS A 136 13.25 -5.32 -9.26
CA CYS A 136 13.90 -6.59 -9.03
C CYS A 136 13.99 -6.87 -7.52
N HIS A 137 13.49 -8.01 -7.08
CA HIS A 137 13.63 -8.46 -5.70
C HIS A 137 13.97 -9.94 -5.67
N GLU A 138 15.06 -10.31 -4.98
CA GLU A 138 15.52 -11.70 -4.84
C GLU A 138 15.63 -12.47 -6.16
N GLY A 139 16.06 -11.79 -7.22
CA GLY A 139 16.23 -12.38 -8.55
C GLY A 139 14.92 -12.53 -9.34
N ARG A 140 13.78 -12.07 -8.82
CA ARG A 140 12.49 -12.06 -9.50
C ARG A 140 12.05 -10.65 -9.87
N SER A 141 11.30 -10.54 -10.97
CA SER A 141 10.80 -9.26 -11.49
C SER A 141 9.36 -9.01 -11.05
N TYR A 142 9.09 -7.75 -10.68
CA TYR A 142 7.79 -7.27 -10.22
C TYR A 142 7.42 -5.97 -10.94
N TRP A 143 6.15 -5.79 -11.27
CA TRP A 143 5.65 -4.54 -11.89
C TRP A 143 4.47 -3.99 -11.13
N LEU A 144 4.52 -2.72 -10.72
CA LEU A 144 3.36 -2.02 -10.18
C LEU A 144 2.51 -1.44 -11.32
N LEU A 145 1.32 -2.00 -11.50
CA LEU A 145 0.39 -1.64 -12.58
C LEU A 145 -0.98 -1.26 -12.00
N VAL A 146 -1.83 -0.69 -12.85
CA VAL A 146 -3.23 -0.42 -12.56
C VAL A 146 -4.15 -0.98 -13.63
N GLY A 147 -5.26 -1.56 -13.18
CA GLY A 147 -6.45 -1.82 -13.98
C GLY A 147 -7.46 -0.71 -13.76
N ARG A 148 -8.30 -0.41 -14.75
CA ARG A 148 -9.35 0.61 -14.64
C ARG A 148 -10.71 -0.04 -14.49
N ASP A 149 -11.72 0.73 -14.07
CA ASP A 149 -13.08 0.20 -14.00
C ASP A 149 -13.57 -0.26 -15.37
N ARG A 150 -13.82 -1.56 -15.45
CA ARG A 150 -14.29 -2.25 -16.63
C ARG A 150 -15.64 -1.74 -17.13
N ARG A 151 -16.50 -1.26 -16.23
CA ARG A 151 -17.79 -0.64 -16.60
C ARG A 151 -17.62 0.65 -17.40
N GLN A 152 -16.46 1.30 -17.28
CA GLN A 152 -16.16 2.56 -17.95
C GLN A 152 -15.24 2.38 -19.16
N THR A 153 -14.40 1.34 -19.15
CA THR A 153 -13.28 1.21 -20.09
C THR A 153 -13.44 0.07 -21.10
N CYS A 154 -14.28 -0.92 -20.84
CA CYS A 154 -14.47 -2.04 -21.75
C CYS A 154 -15.47 -1.72 -22.88
N ASN A 155 -15.19 -2.23 -24.08
CA ASN A 155 -16.05 -2.07 -25.26
C ASN A 155 -17.31 -2.95 -25.22
N ASP A 156 -17.24 -4.10 -24.55
CA ASP A 156 -18.37 -5.00 -24.27
C ASP A 156 -18.34 -5.39 -22.78
N HIS A 157 -19.49 -5.77 -22.25
CA HIS A 157 -19.63 -6.29 -20.89
C HIS A 157 -20.09 -7.75 -20.87
N THR A 158 -19.95 -8.46 -22.00
CA THR A 158 -20.26 -9.89 -22.12
C THR A 158 -19.05 -10.67 -22.61
N GLY A 159 -18.64 -11.71 -21.87
CA GLY A 159 -17.52 -12.58 -22.25
C GLY A 159 -16.15 -11.90 -22.33
N ASP A 160 -15.29 -12.42 -23.22
CA ASP A 160 -13.98 -11.85 -23.53
C ASP A 160 -14.13 -10.44 -24.11
N THR A 161 -13.62 -9.44 -23.40
CA THR A 161 -13.80 -8.03 -23.74
C THR A 161 -12.49 -7.28 -23.72
N TRP A 162 -12.37 -6.22 -24.52
CA TRP A 162 -11.20 -5.37 -24.54
C TRP A 162 -11.42 -4.14 -23.64
N CYS A 163 -10.58 -4.00 -22.61
CA CYS A 163 -10.72 -3.01 -21.53
C CYS A 163 -9.59 -1.98 -21.47
N GLY A 164 -8.77 -1.89 -22.53
CA GLY A 164 -7.55 -1.09 -22.53
C GLY A 164 -6.39 -1.78 -21.81
N LYS A 165 -5.17 -1.28 -22.02
CA LYS A 165 -3.95 -1.82 -21.42
C LYS A 165 -3.83 -1.45 -19.94
N PHE A 166 -3.14 -2.28 -19.18
CA PHE A 166 -2.63 -1.94 -17.86
C PHE A 166 -1.50 -0.92 -17.99
N ASP A 167 -1.50 0.07 -17.11
CA ASP A 167 -0.53 1.16 -17.11
C ASP A 167 0.00 1.40 -15.68
N SER A 168 0.90 2.37 -15.50
CA SER A 168 1.37 2.80 -14.20
C SER A 168 0.32 3.62 -13.45
N PRO A 169 0.30 3.56 -12.10
CA PRO A 169 -0.63 4.37 -11.31
C PRO A 169 -0.36 5.88 -11.46
N PRO A 170 -1.37 6.74 -11.24
CA PRO A 170 -1.16 8.18 -11.12
C PRO A 170 -0.08 8.48 -10.07
N GLY A 171 0.84 9.40 -10.42
CA GLY A 171 1.98 9.75 -9.56
C GLY A 171 3.15 8.77 -9.60
N PHE A 172 3.13 7.73 -10.46
CA PHE A 172 4.19 6.74 -10.56
C PHE A 172 5.59 7.35 -10.79
N GLY A 173 5.73 8.32 -11.70
CA GLY A 173 7.02 8.98 -11.91
C GLY A 173 7.55 9.69 -10.65
N ALA A 174 6.66 10.28 -9.84
CA ALA A 174 7.04 10.88 -8.57
C ALA A 174 7.39 9.84 -7.50
N LEU A 175 6.79 8.64 -7.56
CA LEU A 175 7.14 7.50 -6.73
C LEU A 175 8.52 6.94 -7.09
N VAL A 176 8.81 6.74 -8.39
CA VAL A 176 10.13 6.28 -8.86
C VAL A 176 11.22 7.30 -8.50
N ASP A 177 10.94 8.59 -8.65
CA ASP A 177 11.85 9.68 -8.26
C ASP A 177 11.92 9.91 -6.74
N ALA A 178 11.22 9.09 -5.93
CA ALA A 178 11.18 9.17 -4.48
C ALA A 178 10.72 10.54 -3.89
N LYS A 179 9.85 11.26 -4.62
CA LYS A 179 9.38 12.61 -4.25
C LYS A 179 8.41 12.61 -3.06
N TYR A 180 7.82 11.46 -2.72
CA TYR A 180 6.92 11.30 -1.58
C TYR A 180 7.68 11.05 -0.28
N SER A 181 8.55 11.99 0.11
CA SER A 181 9.39 11.87 1.32
C SER A 181 10.30 10.64 1.30
N GLY A 182 10.89 10.32 0.14
CA GLY A 182 11.82 9.21 0.00
C GLY A 182 11.16 7.83 -0.15
N ILE A 183 9.84 7.76 -0.31
CA ILE A 183 9.16 6.50 -0.67
C ILE A 183 9.45 6.18 -2.12
N SER A 184 10.01 5.01 -2.38
CA SER A 184 10.32 4.50 -3.72
C SER A 184 9.41 3.34 -4.13
N LEU A 185 9.48 2.93 -5.40
CA LEU A 185 8.83 1.71 -5.90
C LEU A 185 9.21 0.47 -5.08
N GLN A 186 10.49 0.36 -4.66
CA GLN A 186 10.97 -0.70 -3.79
C GLN A 186 10.13 -0.78 -2.51
N ASN A 187 9.89 0.35 -1.84
CA ASN A 187 9.19 0.33 -0.56
C ASN A 187 7.76 -0.22 -0.71
N VAL A 188 7.09 0.14 -1.81
CA VAL A 188 5.75 -0.36 -2.13
C VAL A 188 5.78 -1.86 -2.42
N VAL A 189 6.69 -2.30 -3.30
CA VAL A 189 6.75 -3.71 -3.73
C VAL A 189 7.19 -4.62 -2.59
N VAL A 190 8.28 -4.30 -1.90
CA VAL A 190 8.78 -5.10 -0.76
C VAL A 190 7.79 -5.09 0.39
N GLY A 191 7.16 -3.94 0.68
CA GLY A 191 6.10 -3.85 1.68
C GLY A 191 4.93 -4.79 1.37
N SER A 192 4.46 -4.80 0.13
CA SER A 192 3.42 -5.73 -0.33
C SER A 192 3.85 -7.19 -0.27
N ILE A 193 5.10 -7.51 -0.62
CA ILE A 193 5.65 -8.87 -0.52
C ILE A 193 5.64 -9.33 0.95
N ASN A 194 6.07 -8.47 1.86
CA ASN A 194 6.05 -8.76 3.30
C ASN A 194 4.63 -8.97 3.82
N SER A 195 3.66 -8.16 3.39
CA SER A 195 2.25 -8.34 3.74
C SER A 195 1.66 -9.64 3.21
N ASN A 196 1.96 -9.99 1.95
CA ASN A 196 1.50 -11.23 1.34
C ASN A 196 2.12 -12.45 2.04
N ALA A 197 3.42 -12.41 2.34
CA ALA A 197 4.13 -13.47 3.07
C ALA A 197 3.56 -13.66 4.49
N ALA A 198 3.29 -12.56 5.21
CA ALA A 198 2.67 -12.58 6.53
C ALA A 198 1.26 -13.18 6.52
N ASN A 199 0.56 -13.07 5.40
CA ASN A 199 -0.76 -13.67 5.18
C ASN A 199 -0.70 -15.03 4.45
N SER A 200 0.39 -15.79 4.64
CA SER A 200 0.55 -17.14 4.06
C SER A 200 0.42 -17.18 2.53
N GLY A 201 0.91 -16.15 1.84
CA GLY A 201 0.85 -16.04 0.39
C GLY A 201 -0.44 -15.41 -0.15
N LYS A 202 -1.37 -14.98 0.71
CA LYS A 202 -2.67 -14.44 0.31
C LYS A 202 -2.68 -12.91 0.31
N ASN A 203 -3.38 -12.32 -0.64
CA ASN A 203 -3.64 -10.87 -0.65
C ASN A 203 -4.61 -10.48 0.49
N GLY A 204 -4.60 -9.19 0.87
CA GLY A 204 -5.53 -8.66 1.87
C GLY A 204 -5.19 -8.98 3.31
N LEU A 205 -3.92 -8.84 3.71
CA LEU A 205 -3.54 -8.91 5.12
C LEU A 205 -4.34 -7.88 5.92
N HIS A 206 -5.01 -8.34 6.98
CA HIS A 206 -5.68 -7.49 7.95
C HIS A 206 -4.91 -7.51 9.26
N ILE A 207 -4.39 -6.35 9.66
CA ILE A 207 -3.75 -6.16 10.97
C ILE A 207 -4.74 -5.42 11.86
N ASP A 208 -5.00 -5.98 13.05
CA ASP A 208 -5.69 -5.26 14.10
C ASP A 208 -4.77 -4.16 14.64
N MET A 209 -5.03 -2.92 14.22
CA MET A 209 -4.27 -1.75 14.66
C MET A 209 -4.72 -1.23 16.04
N GLU A 210 -5.84 -1.71 16.59
CA GLU A 210 -6.30 -1.33 17.94
C GLU A 210 -5.54 -2.10 19.02
N ALA A 211 -5.09 -3.32 18.71
CA ALA A 211 -4.27 -4.14 19.60
C ALA A 211 -3.18 -4.90 18.82
N PRO A 212 -2.18 -4.20 18.24
CA PRO A 212 -1.13 -4.86 17.49
C PRO A 212 -0.33 -5.79 18.41
N GLY A 213 -0.17 -7.04 17.99
CA GLY A 213 0.70 -7.99 18.68
C GLY A 213 2.15 -7.51 18.73
N LYS A 214 2.91 -7.95 19.73
CA LYS A 214 4.32 -7.57 19.92
C LYS A 214 5.18 -7.80 18.66
N GLU A 215 4.97 -8.93 17.98
CA GLU A 215 5.68 -9.28 16.75
C GLU A 215 5.42 -8.25 15.63
N VAL A 216 4.19 -7.74 15.51
CA VAL A 216 3.84 -6.69 14.54
C VAL A 216 4.59 -5.38 14.87
N LEU A 217 4.65 -5.01 16.15
CA LEU A 217 5.38 -3.83 16.57
C LEU A 217 6.90 -3.95 16.31
N GLU A 218 7.49 -5.12 16.55
CA GLU A 218 8.90 -5.39 16.24
C GLU A 218 9.16 -5.25 14.73
N THR A 219 8.26 -5.76 13.87
CA THR A 219 8.41 -5.57 12.42
C THR A 219 8.34 -4.11 11.98
N PHE A 220 7.56 -3.25 12.66
CA PHE A 220 7.56 -1.81 12.38
C PHE A 220 8.88 -1.14 12.76
N LEU A 221 9.51 -1.57 13.85
CA LEU A 221 10.82 -1.05 14.26
C LEU A 221 11.93 -1.48 13.30
N ASP A 222 11.90 -2.74 12.85
CA ASP A 222 12.96 -3.32 12.02
C ASP A 222 12.84 -2.92 10.54
N ARG A 223 11.62 -2.86 10.01
CA ARG A 223 11.35 -2.70 8.56
C ARG A 223 10.71 -1.37 8.19
N GLY A 224 10.27 -0.58 9.18
CA GLY A 224 9.61 0.71 8.95
C GLY A 224 8.40 0.57 8.02
N ILE A 225 8.37 1.39 6.95
CA ILE A 225 7.27 1.40 5.98
C ILE A 225 7.20 0.15 5.09
N GLU A 226 8.23 -0.71 5.09
CA GLU A 226 8.20 -1.99 4.39
C GLU A 226 7.64 -3.11 5.26
N SER A 227 7.22 -2.79 6.49
CA SER A 227 6.59 -3.76 7.37
C SER A 227 5.25 -4.26 6.81
N GLN A 228 4.91 -5.49 7.20
CA GLN A 228 3.64 -6.12 6.88
C GLN A 228 2.46 -5.21 7.27
N GLY A 229 1.47 -5.12 6.39
CA GLY A 229 0.23 -4.38 6.58
C GLY A 229 0.28 -2.89 6.24
N ILE A 230 1.47 -2.32 6.00
CA ILE A 230 1.59 -0.91 5.55
C ILE A 230 1.20 -0.81 4.08
N TRP A 231 1.78 -1.66 3.24
CA TRP A 231 1.43 -1.79 1.83
C TRP A 231 0.69 -3.10 1.60
N ASN A 232 -0.56 -3.03 1.16
CA ASN A 232 -1.41 -4.20 0.89
C ASN A 232 -1.84 -4.24 -0.59
N ILE A 233 -0.96 -3.81 -1.49
CA ILE A 233 -1.20 -3.92 -2.94
C ILE A 233 -1.14 -5.41 -3.32
N PRO A 234 -2.17 -5.96 -3.98
CA PRO A 234 -2.23 -7.39 -4.30
C PRO A 234 -1.10 -7.81 -5.25
N ILE A 235 -0.52 -8.98 -5.02
CA ILE A 235 0.54 -9.57 -5.86
C ILE A 235 -0.03 -10.74 -6.64
N CYS A 236 0.26 -10.79 -7.94
CA CYS A 236 -0.43 -11.72 -8.84
C CYS A 236 0.40 -12.13 -10.06
N PRO A 237 0.27 -13.38 -10.52
CA PRO A 237 0.79 -13.81 -11.82
C PRO A 237 0.15 -13.02 -12.97
N THR A 238 0.91 -12.77 -14.05
CA THR A 238 0.40 -12.09 -15.25
C THR A 238 -0.82 -12.77 -15.85
N GLU A 239 -0.79 -14.10 -15.97
CA GLU A 239 -1.88 -14.90 -16.54
C GLU A 239 -3.19 -14.71 -15.77
N GLU A 240 -3.13 -14.81 -14.44
CA GLU A 240 -4.29 -14.65 -13.56
C GLU A 240 -4.91 -13.25 -13.71
N VAL A 241 -4.08 -12.21 -13.77
CA VAL A 241 -4.54 -10.83 -13.96
C VAL A 241 -5.26 -10.69 -15.30
N VAL A 242 -4.68 -11.21 -16.38
CA VAL A 242 -5.24 -11.10 -17.73
C VAL A 242 -6.55 -11.87 -17.82
N GLU A 243 -6.59 -13.09 -17.31
CA GLU A 243 -7.80 -13.93 -17.26
C GLU A 243 -8.92 -13.21 -16.50
N ASN A 244 -8.66 -12.78 -15.26
CA ASN A 244 -9.66 -12.16 -14.41
C ASN A 244 -10.13 -10.80 -14.95
N TYR A 245 -9.23 -10.00 -15.54
CA TYR A 245 -9.56 -8.67 -16.04
C TYR A 245 -10.24 -8.69 -17.41
N TYR A 246 -9.85 -9.57 -18.34
CA TYR A 246 -10.40 -9.55 -19.71
C TYR A 246 -11.49 -10.61 -19.97
N GLN A 247 -11.51 -11.74 -19.26
CA GLN A 247 -12.40 -12.88 -19.59
C GLN A 247 -13.67 -12.96 -18.72
N TRP A 248 -13.79 -12.19 -17.63
CA TRP A 248 -14.87 -12.41 -16.65
C TRP A 248 -16.12 -11.53 -16.87
N TYR A 249 -17.31 -12.11 -17.08
CA TYR A 249 -18.61 -11.52 -16.72
C TYR A 249 -19.73 -12.59 -16.65
N GLN A 250 -20.06 -13.03 -15.43
CA GLN A 250 -21.36 -13.56 -14.98
C GLN A 250 -21.23 -14.00 -13.51
N ASN A 251 -21.49 -13.09 -12.57
CA ASN A 251 -22.13 -13.28 -11.27
C ASN A 251 -21.94 -12.00 -10.45
N ASP A 252 -22.85 -11.75 -9.52
CA ASP A 252 -22.93 -10.53 -8.73
C ASP A 252 -21.59 -10.09 -8.11
N HIS A 253 -21.59 -8.82 -7.71
CA HIS A 253 -20.50 -8.10 -7.03
C HIS A 253 -19.92 -8.66 -5.71
N PRO A 254 -20.27 -9.83 -5.10
CA PRO A 254 -19.63 -10.25 -3.84
C PRO A 254 -18.30 -11.00 -3.95
N ASP A 255 -17.99 -11.70 -5.06
CA ASP A 255 -16.88 -12.68 -5.10
C ASP A 255 -15.72 -12.28 -6.04
N MET A 256 -15.35 -11.00 -6.06
CA MET A 256 -14.04 -10.57 -6.61
C MET A 256 -12.92 -10.83 -5.58
N THR A 257 -12.83 -12.07 -5.10
CA THR A 257 -11.80 -12.53 -4.16
C THR A 257 -10.42 -12.74 -4.83
N ASN A 258 -10.33 -12.53 -6.15
CA ASN A 258 -9.15 -12.81 -6.96
C ASN A 258 -8.58 -11.54 -7.62
N CYS A 259 -7.27 -11.60 -7.90
CA CYS A 259 -6.49 -10.51 -8.45
C CYS A 259 -7.03 -9.95 -9.78
N PRO A 260 -7.00 -8.62 -10.05
CA PRO A 260 -6.36 -7.53 -9.28
C PRO A 260 -7.21 -6.95 -8.15
N TYR A 261 -8.37 -7.54 -7.89
CA TYR A 261 -9.28 -7.06 -6.86
C TYR A 261 -8.94 -7.70 -5.51
N ASN A 262 -8.93 -6.88 -4.48
CA ASN A 262 -8.83 -7.32 -3.09
C ASN A 262 -10.03 -6.67 -2.36
N PRO A 263 -10.97 -7.45 -1.80
CA PRO A 263 -12.14 -6.91 -1.11
C PRO A 263 -11.80 -6.10 0.15
#